data_AF-A0A645BF92-F1
#
_entry.id   AF-A0A645BF92-F1
#
_cell.length_a   1.000
_cell.length_b   1.000
_cell.length_c   1.000
_cell.angle_alpha   90.00
_cell.angle_beta   90.00
_cell.angle_gamma   90.00
#
_symmetry.space_group_name_H-M   'P 1'
#
loop_
_entity.id
_entity.type
_entity.pdbx_description
1 polymer ?
#
loop_
_entity_poly.entity_id
_entity_poly.type
_entity_poly.pdbx_seq_one_letter_code
_entity_poly.pdbx_strand_id
1 'polypeptide(L)' 'MYLIRLGIPEMEELWTSLIRKHKEDVLTLQEELLYKKMGKAMLFLSNNPRHPGLQSHEVEALSRVGLG' A
#
# COMPACT_ATOMS: atom_id res chain seq x y z
N MET A 1 -10.28 -0.14 -13.07
CA MET A 1 -9.63 -0.83 -11.94
C MET A 1 -8.17 -0.98 -12.26
N TYR A 2 -7.28 -0.42 -11.45
CA TYR A 2 -5.83 -0.59 -11.60
C TYR A 2 -5.36 -1.79 -10.79
N LEU A 3 -4.44 -2.58 -11.34
CA LEU A 3 -3.81 -3.69 -10.63
C LEU A 3 -2.62 -3.16 -9.82
N ILE A 4 -2.62 -3.44 -8.53
CA ILE A 4 -1.50 -3.07 -7.64
C ILE A 4 -0.50 -4.22 -7.62
N ARG A 5 0.76 -3.90 -7.93
CA ARG A 5 1.90 -4.80 -7.74
C ARG A 5 2.84 -4.13 -6.75
N LEU A 6 3.10 -4.77 -5.61
CA LEU A 6 3.87 -4.17 -4.51
C LEU A 6 5.38 -4.05 -4.80
N GLY A 7 5.84 -4.51 -5.96
CA GLY A 7 7.15 -4.22 -6.53
C GLY A 7 8.31 -5.03 -5.93
N ILE A 8 8.33 -5.19 -4.60
CA ILE A 8 9.34 -5.99 -3.88
C ILE A 8 8.68 -7.05 -2.98
N PRO A 9 9.25 -8.27 -2.88
CA PRO A 9 8.70 -9.36 -2.07
C PRO A 9 8.45 -8.97 -0.60
N GLU A 10 9.31 -8.15 -0.01
CA GLU A 10 9.23 -7.71 1.38
C GLU A 10 7.95 -6.88 1.63
N MET A 11 7.48 -6.11 0.64
CA MET A 11 6.25 -5.34 0.76
C MET A 11 5.02 -6.23 0.69
N GLU A 12 5.05 -7.27 -0.14
CA GLU A 12 4.00 -8.29 -0.19
C GLU A 12 3.95 -9.11 1.10
N GLU A 13 5.10 -9.50 1.64
CA GLU A 13 5.20 -10.21 2.91
C GLU A 13 4.71 -9.35 4.07
N LEU A 14 5.13 -8.07 4.12
CA LEU A 14 4.64 -7.11 5.11
C LEU A 14 3.12 -6.98 5.04
N TRP A 15 2.56 -6.79 3.84
CA TRP A 15 1.12 -6.66 3.67
C TRP A 15 0.36 -7.93 4.09
N THR A 16 0.87 -9.09 3.69
CA THR A 16 0.30 -10.40 4.04
C THR A 16 0.32 -10.63 5.55
N SER A 17 1.42 -10.27 6.22
CA SER A 17 1.58 -10.35 7.67
C SER A 17 0.57 -9.45 8.39
N LEU A 18 0.41 -8.20 7.94
CA LEU A 18 -0.57 -7.27 8.52
C LEU A 18 -2.01 -7.77 8.37
N ILE A 19 -2.40 -8.28 7.20
CA ILE A 19 -3.73 -8.87 6.99
C ILE A 19 -3.96 -10.05 7.95
N ARG A 20 -2.97 -10.95 8.07
CA ARG A 20 -3.06 -12.12 8.93
C ARG A 20 -3.24 -11.70 10.39
N LYS A 21 -2.38 -10.81 10.91
CA LYS A 21 -2.46 -10.29 12.28
C LYS A 21 -3.76 -9.53 12.56
N HIS A 22 -4.29 -8.81 11.56
CA HIS A 22 -5.59 -8.15 11.70
C HIS A 22 -6.73 -9.16 11.87
N LYS A 23 -6.74 -10.24 11.09
CA LYS A 23 -7.75 -11.32 11.19
C LYS A 23 -7.69 -12.05 12.54
N GLU A 24 -6.50 -12.15 13.11
CA GLU A 24 -6.25 -12.77 14.41
C GLU A 24 -6.46 -11.81 15.60
N ASP A 25 -6.73 -10.53 15.34
CA ASP A 25 -6.86 -9.46 16.35
C ASP A 25 -5.64 -9.30 17.27
N VAL A 26 -4.43 -9.49 16.70
CA VAL A 26 -3.14 -9.43 17.43
C VAL A 26 -2.23 -8.29 16.96
N LEU A 27 -2.77 -7.30 16.26
CA LEU A 27 -1.99 -6.14 15.82
C LEU A 27 -1.57 -5.29 17.02
N THR A 28 -0.31 -4.89 17.05
CA THR A 28 0.11 -3.77 17.89
C THR A 28 -0.50 -2.45 17.37
N LEU A 29 -0.57 -1.43 18.22
CA LEU A 29 -1.07 -0.10 17.82
C LEU A 29 -0.36 0.46 16.57
N GLN A 30 0.95 0.25 16.47
CA GLN A 30 1.74 0.71 15.32
C GLN A 30 1.40 -0.06 14.05
N GLU A 31 1.22 -1.37 14.16
CA GLU A 31 0.80 -2.20 13.01
C GLU A 31 -0.63 -1.89 12.58
N GLU A 32 -1.53 -1.57 13.51
CA GLU A 32 -2.89 -1.16 13.17
C GLU A 32 -2.91 0.17 12.39
N LEU A 33 -2.10 1.15 12.81
CA LEU A 33 -1.92 2.40 12.08
C LEU A 33 -1.35 2.15 10.69
N LEU A 34 -0.35 1.26 10.57
CA LEU A 34 0.26 0.90 9.30
C LEU A 34 -0.72 0.18 8.37
N TYR A 35 -1.44 -0.83 8.88
CA TYR A 35 -2.47 -1.58 8.17
C TYR A 35 -3.54 -0.65 7.59
N LYS A 36 -4.06 0.29 8.40
CA LYS A 36 -5.05 1.27 7.95
C LYS A 36 -4.51 2.19 6.86
N LYS A 37 -3.28 2.70 7.02
CA LYS A 37 -2.65 3.58 6.02
C LYS A 37 -2.41 2.84 4.70
N MET A 38 -1.82 1.65 4.76
CA MET A 38 -1.55 0.82 3.58
C MET A 38 -2.83 0.40 2.87
N GLY A 39 -3.85 -0.08 3.61
CA GLY A 39 -5.14 -0.46 3.04
C GLY A 39 -5.86 0.72 2.37
N LYS A 40 -5.84 1.91 2.99
CA LYS A 40 -6.38 3.13 2.39
C LYS A 40 -5.63 3.53 1.12
N ALA A 41 -4.29 3.44 1.14
CA ALA A 41 -3.48 3.73 -0.05
C ALA A 41 -3.81 2.76 -1.19
N MET A 42 -3.90 1.46 -0.92
CA MET A 42 -4.28 0.45 -1.92
C MET A 42 -5.71 0.66 -2.45
N LEU A 43 -6.66 1.01 -1.60
CA LEU A 43 -8.03 1.35 -2.04
C LEU A 43 -8.03 2.56 -2.98
N PHE A 44 -7.25 3.59 -2.66
CA PHE A 44 -7.11 4.75 -3.54
C PHE A 44 -6.41 4.39 -4.84
N LEU A 45 -5.28 3.70 -4.80
CA LEU A 45 -4.50 3.32 -5.99
C LEU A 45 -5.31 2.43 -6.95
N SER A 46 -6.09 1.47 -6.45
CA SER A 46 -6.90 0.57 -7.29
C SER A 46 -8.06 1.29 -7.99
N ASN A 47 -8.61 2.34 -7.36
CA ASN A 47 -9.70 3.15 -7.90
C ASN A 47 -9.20 4.31 -8.78
N ASN A 48 -8.34 5.17 -8.22
CA ASN A 48 -7.74 6.32 -8.86
C ASN A 48 -6.31 6.53 -8.32
N PRO A 49 -5.26 6.18 -9.09
CA PRO A 49 -3.88 6.34 -8.65
C PRO A 49 -3.43 7.80 -8.46
N ARG A 50 -4.23 8.77 -8.90
CA ARG A 50 -4.04 10.22 -8.67
C ARG A 50 -5.03 10.80 -7.66
N HIS A 51 -5.58 9.97 -6.77
CA HIS A 51 -6.54 10.42 -5.77
C HIS A 51 -5.92 11.52 -4.87
N PRO A 52 -6.61 12.64 -4.57
CA PRO A 52 -6.05 13.75 -3.77
C PRO A 52 -5.60 13.35 -2.36
N GLY A 53 -6.19 12.28 -1.82
CA GLY A 53 -5.79 11.67 -0.55
C GLY A 53 -4.51 10.83 -0.62
N LEU A 54 -3.91 10.67 -1.80
CA LEU A 54 -2.55 10.17 -2.00
C LEU A 54 -1.62 11.36 -2.22
N GLN A 55 -0.38 11.26 -1.75
CA GLN A 55 0.68 12.22 -2.12
C GLN A 55 1.10 11.97 -3.57
N SER A 56 0.22 12.37 -4.49
CA SER A 56 0.30 12.05 -5.92
C SER A 56 1.54 12.64 -6.61
N HIS A 57 2.19 13.65 -6.00
CA HIS A 57 3.50 14.16 -6.42
C HIS A 57 4.57 13.06 -6.41
N GLU A 58 4.53 12.12 -5.46
CA GLU A 58 5.47 11.00 -5.40
C GLU A 58 5.13 9.88 -6.38
N VAL A 59 3.85 9.74 -6.77
CA VAL A 59 3.42 8.70 -7.72
C VAL A 59 4.12 8.87 -9.08
N GLU A 60 4.32 10.10 -9.55
CA GLU A 60 5.10 10.36 -10.76
C GLU A 60 6.58 9.98 -10.60
N ALA A 61 7.18 10.25 -9.44
CA ALA A 61 8.56 9.87 -9.16
C ALA A 61 8.74 8.34 -9.11
N LEU A 62 7.78 7.63 -8.52
CA LEU A 62 7.78 6.16 -8.43
C LEU A 62 7.45 5.49 -9.77
N SER A 63 6.65 6.13 -10.63
CA SER A 63 6.31 5.62 -11.97
C SER A 63 7.44 5.77 -12.99
N ARG A 64 8.47 6.57 -12.69
CA ARG A 64 9.62 6.81 -13.59
C ARG A 64 10.74 5.77 -13.49
N VAL A 65 10.64 4.77 -12.62
CA VAL A 65 11.63 3.68 -12.55
C VAL A 65 11.26 2.59 -13.56
N GLY A 66 11.78 2.73 -14.79
CA GLY A 66 11.58 1.76 -15.86
C GLY A 66 12.31 2.03 -17.18
N LEU A 67 13.15 3.06 -17.27
CA LEU A 67 14.11 3.25 -18.37
C LEU A 67 15.42 3.80 -17.78
N GLY A 68 16.32 2.90 -17.42
CA GLY A 68 17.65 3.16 -16.87
C GLY A 68 18.25 1.89 -16.33
#